data_AF-A0A4V4HFR5-F1
#
_entry.id   AF-A0A4V4HFR5-F1
#
_cell.length_a   1.000
_cell.length_b   1.000
_cell.length_c   1.000
_cell.angle_alpha   90.00
_cell.angle_beta   90.00
_cell.angle_gamma   90.00
#
_symmetry.space_group_name_H-M   'P 1'
#
loop_
_entity.id
_entity.type
_entity.pdbx_description
1 polymer ?
#
loop_
_entity_poly.entity_id
_entity_poly.type
_entity_poly.pdbx_seq_one_letter_code
_entity_poly.pdbx_strand_id
1 'polypeptide(L)'
;MTYYMTQHKRDVANYIWMTTSAVGAAACFLILFITFAIWLHPKSRAHLDRVSWRIVVWALAANFIFAIASVASSRLPQSSETLCGFSVFVLQIALQFSGSLFFTISLNLQLVVIHGFSGQKFEKFYIAGSAAIAIILNVPPYATGKFGWDPMEGNCWYTLDSSKEDKLVWQIATQMIWTALTAFGEIINSACVIIWMWRYNRRVRHVTQQLSSKNSSESDQSDHVHETNSQRSFTPINYKGIFVRISRYPLASCFVNLLSIFTALHSTMINDYGSQTDYNILLLSDFLYGGRPVVYATLAALDPAFIRGFKTLLDHLLSRNRSDQDPRSGLSDSEIKPRPLGFKLTPMANDVPESNHNVFALDTMAQIESKIIHHNRSSPVSENKTKRAPDDEFSKGTSMKNSGVDNTASSSIILVERKSMDVLDISFLQSKSHGQEALQCQSRVLDNVSKLDIEKGVGASVVNSNTANGRDFTNLFRDDKERQEEDAFWKQI
;
A
#
# COMPACT_ATOMS: atom_id res chain seq x y z
N MET A 1 31.48 1.76 -34.75
CA MET A 1 31.15 1.68 -33.31
C MET A 1 30.84 0.23 -32.98
N THR A 2 31.65 -0.39 -32.13
CA THR A 2 31.37 -1.72 -31.56
C THR A 2 30.29 -1.56 -30.50
N TYR A 3 29.08 -2.03 -30.79
CA TYR A 3 28.01 -2.13 -29.79
C TYR A 3 28.50 -3.01 -28.64
N TYR A 4 28.57 -2.43 -27.44
CA TYR A 4 28.98 -3.14 -26.23
C TYR A 4 27.92 -4.14 -25.73
N MET A 5 26.68 -3.98 -26.20
CA MET A 5 25.57 -4.88 -25.95
C MET A 5 25.66 -6.11 -26.87
N THR A 6 26.32 -7.16 -26.40
CA THR A 6 26.42 -8.44 -27.13
C THR A 6 25.12 -9.23 -27.01
N GLN A 7 24.88 -10.16 -27.94
CA GLN A 7 23.70 -11.07 -27.88
C GLN A 7 23.61 -11.79 -26.53
N HIS A 8 24.76 -12.29 -26.04
CA HIS A 8 24.83 -12.97 -24.75
C HIS A 8 24.34 -12.10 -23.58
N LYS A 9 24.68 -10.81 -23.56
CA LYS A 9 24.22 -9.88 -22.51
C LYS A 9 22.72 -9.66 -22.56
N ARG A 10 22.14 -9.58 -23.76
CA ARG A 10 20.67 -9.50 -23.94
C ARG A 10 19.97 -10.76 -23.45
N ASP A 11 20.52 -11.92 -23.79
CA ASP A 11 19.95 -13.20 -23.35
C ASP A 11 19.96 -13.33 -21.82
N VAL A 12 21.04 -12.87 -21.17
CA VAL A 12 21.13 -12.84 -19.70
C VAL A 12 20.11 -11.88 -19.08
N ALA A 13 19.98 -10.67 -19.62
CA ALA A 13 19.01 -9.67 -19.16
C ALA A 13 17.57 -10.20 -19.26
N ASN A 14 17.18 -10.72 -20.43
CA ASN A 14 15.88 -11.34 -20.66
C ASN A 14 15.64 -12.56 -19.75
N TYR A 15 16.68 -13.37 -19.49
CA TYR A 15 16.58 -14.51 -18.58
C TYR A 15 16.30 -14.08 -17.14
N ILE A 16 16.95 -13.01 -16.65
CA ILE A 16 16.72 -12.47 -15.30
C ILE A 16 15.30 -11.93 -15.17
N TRP A 17 14.85 -11.11 -16.12
CA TRP A 17 13.49 -10.58 -16.13
C TRP A 17 12.45 -11.71 -16.16
N MET A 18 12.60 -12.68 -17.06
CA MET A 18 11.71 -13.82 -17.15
C MET A 18 11.66 -14.64 -15.86
N THR A 19 12.82 -14.97 -15.29
CA THR A 19 12.92 -15.83 -14.09
C THR A 19 12.30 -15.14 -12.88
N THR A 20 12.64 -13.87 -12.64
CA THR A 20 12.08 -13.09 -11.54
C THR A 20 10.56 -12.93 -11.68
N SER A 21 10.07 -12.67 -12.89
CA SER A 21 8.63 -12.60 -13.19
C SER A 21 7.93 -13.94 -12.94
N ALA A 22 8.51 -15.07 -13.35
CA ALA A 22 7.94 -16.39 -13.13
C ALA A 22 7.83 -16.73 -11.63
N VAL A 23 8.88 -16.44 -10.85
CA VAL A 23 8.85 -16.58 -9.38
C VAL A 23 7.80 -15.66 -8.78
N GLY A 24 7.71 -14.42 -9.25
CA GLY A 24 6.68 -13.46 -8.86
C GLY A 24 5.26 -13.97 -9.14
N ALA A 25 5.00 -14.51 -10.33
CA ALA A 25 3.71 -15.08 -10.70
C ALA A 25 3.32 -16.25 -9.78
N ALA A 26 4.26 -17.17 -9.51
CA ALA A 26 4.03 -18.30 -8.62
C ALA A 26 3.72 -17.83 -7.17
N ALA A 27 4.47 -16.85 -6.66
CA ALA A 27 4.23 -16.28 -5.34
C ALA A 27 2.87 -15.58 -5.26
N CYS A 28 2.51 -14.75 -6.25
CA CYS A 28 1.20 -14.10 -6.30
C CYS A 28 0.06 -15.14 -6.37
N PHE A 29 0.20 -16.17 -7.22
CA PHE A 29 -0.78 -17.24 -7.34
C PHE A 29 -1.00 -17.97 -6.02
N LEU A 30 0.08 -18.33 -5.31
CA LEU A 30 -0.01 -19.00 -4.01
C LEU A 30 -0.78 -18.16 -2.99
N ILE A 31 -0.47 -16.86 -2.88
CA ILE A 31 -1.15 -15.98 -1.93
C ILE A 31 -2.61 -15.74 -2.33
N LEU A 32 -2.91 -15.57 -3.62
CA LEU A 32 -4.29 -15.45 -4.10
C LEU A 32 -5.09 -16.73 -3.83
N PHE A 33 -4.50 -17.89 -4.04
CA PHE A 33 -5.11 -19.19 -3.77
C PHE A 33 -5.42 -19.37 -2.28
N ILE A 34 -4.46 -19.07 -1.39
CA ILE A 34 -4.69 -19.14 0.06
C ILE A 34 -5.75 -18.11 0.48
N THR A 35 -5.71 -16.89 -0.07
CA THR A 35 -6.72 -15.86 0.19
C THR A 35 -8.11 -16.33 -0.21
N PHE A 36 -8.24 -16.98 -1.36
CA PHE A 36 -9.49 -17.58 -1.83
C PHE A 36 -9.97 -18.68 -0.87
N ALA A 37 -9.08 -19.57 -0.41
CA ALA A 37 -9.42 -20.60 0.58
C ALA A 37 -9.90 -20.01 1.91
N ILE A 38 -9.25 -18.94 2.41
CA ILE A 38 -9.67 -18.21 3.60
C ILE A 38 -11.05 -17.56 3.39
N TRP A 39 -11.31 -17.02 2.20
CA TRP A 39 -12.58 -16.37 1.85
C TRP A 39 -13.76 -17.35 1.78
N LEU A 40 -13.52 -18.59 1.34
CA LEU A 40 -14.52 -19.66 1.33
C LEU A 40 -14.90 -20.13 2.74
N HIS A 41 -14.03 -19.96 3.74
CA HIS A 41 -14.30 -20.37 5.11
C HIS A 41 -15.03 -19.25 5.91
N PRO A 42 -16.31 -19.44 6.30
CA PRO A 42 -17.13 -18.36 6.87
C PRO A 42 -16.55 -17.73 8.14
N LYS A 43 -15.90 -18.54 9.00
CA LYS A 43 -15.30 -18.03 10.25
C LYS A 43 -14.02 -17.23 9.99
N SER A 44 -13.21 -17.61 9.00
CA SER A 44 -11.96 -16.89 8.69
C SER A 44 -12.19 -15.66 7.82
N ARG A 45 -13.25 -15.64 7.00
CA ARG A 45 -13.60 -14.55 6.08
C ARG A 45 -13.70 -13.19 6.79
N ALA A 46 -14.20 -13.15 8.03
CA ALA A 46 -14.34 -11.90 8.78
C ALA A 46 -13.01 -11.16 8.96
N HIS A 47 -11.88 -11.86 9.00
CA HIS A 47 -10.55 -11.25 9.10
C HIS A 47 -10.11 -10.57 7.81
N LEU A 48 -10.69 -10.91 6.66
CA LEU A 48 -10.34 -10.36 5.34
C LEU A 48 -11.29 -9.24 4.87
N ASP A 49 -12.31 -8.87 5.66
CA ASP A 49 -13.34 -7.91 5.23
C ASP A 49 -12.87 -6.44 5.20
N ARG A 50 -11.59 -6.22 5.51
CA ARG A 50 -10.93 -4.93 5.48
C ARG A 50 -10.87 -4.36 4.05
N VAL A 51 -11.29 -3.11 3.85
CA VAL A 51 -11.27 -2.43 2.53
C VAL A 51 -9.86 -2.41 1.95
N SER A 52 -8.89 -1.99 2.75
CA SER A 52 -7.48 -1.97 2.33
C SER A 52 -6.98 -3.35 1.87
N TRP A 53 -7.39 -4.44 2.54
CA TRP A 53 -7.02 -5.79 2.13
C TRP A 53 -7.65 -6.19 0.80
N ARG A 54 -8.93 -5.87 0.59
CA ARG A 54 -9.61 -6.12 -0.69
C ARG A 54 -8.92 -5.40 -1.84
N ILE A 55 -8.48 -4.15 -1.64
CA ILE A 55 -7.69 -3.41 -2.64
C ILE A 55 -6.33 -4.09 -2.88
N VAL A 56 -5.65 -4.58 -1.84
CA VAL A 56 -4.40 -5.36 -1.98
C VAL A 56 -4.62 -6.62 -2.82
N VAL A 57 -5.73 -7.34 -2.66
CA VAL A 57 -6.04 -8.53 -3.47
C VAL A 57 -6.18 -8.17 -4.95
N TRP A 58 -6.85 -7.06 -5.29
CA TRP A 58 -6.92 -6.57 -6.67
C TRP A 58 -5.55 -6.16 -7.21
N ALA A 59 -4.73 -5.49 -6.40
CA ALA A 59 -3.37 -5.13 -6.78
C ALA A 59 -2.49 -6.38 -7.01
N LEU A 60 -2.66 -7.42 -6.19
CA LEU A 60 -1.95 -8.68 -6.32
C LEU A 60 -2.38 -9.47 -7.56
N ALA A 61 -3.68 -9.48 -7.87
CA ALA A 61 -4.20 -10.06 -9.10
C ALA A 61 -3.66 -9.33 -10.35
N ALA A 62 -3.59 -8.00 -10.31
CA ALA A 62 -2.97 -7.21 -11.38
C ALA A 62 -1.47 -7.53 -11.52
N ASN A 63 -0.73 -7.66 -10.41
CA ASN A 63 0.69 -8.04 -10.45
C ASN A 63 0.90 -9.48 -10.96
N PHE A 64 -0.02 -10.39 -10.68
CA PHE A 64 0.00 -11.74 -11.25
C PHE A 64 -0.16 -11.71 -12.78
N ILE A 65 -1.11 -10.91 -13.30
CA ILE A 65 -1.30 -10.72 -14.75
C ILE A 65 -0.06 -10.06 -15.37
N PHE A 66 0.50 -9.03 -14.73
CA PHE A 66 1.74 -8.38 -15.15
C PHE A 66 2.91 -9.40 -15.26
N ALA A 67 3.06 -10.26 -14.26
CA ALA A 67 4.11 -11.26 -14.22
C ALA A 67 3.97 -12.30 -15.35
N ILE A 68 2.75 -12.77 -15.61
CA ILE A 68 2.47 -13.68 -16.74
C ILE A 68 2.75 -12.99 -18.07
N ALA A 69 2.28 -11.75 -18.25
CA ALA A 69 2.51 -10.98 -19.47
C ALA A 69 4.01 -10.73 -19.72
N SER A 70 4.78 -10.52 -18.66
CA SER A 70 6.25 -10.39 -18.71
C SER A 70 6.96 -11.69 -19.13
N VAL A 71 6.51 -12.84 -18.62
CA VAL A 71 7.03 -14.14 -19.07
C VAL A 71 6.65 -14.40 -20.53
N ALA A 72 5.44 -14.03 -20.96
CA ALA A 72 5.02 -14.16 -22.34
C ALA A 72 5.82 -13.24 -23.27
N SER A 73 6.01 -11.97 -22.92
CA SER A 73 6.72 -10.97 -23.74
C SER A 73 8.18 -11.35 -24.01
N SER A 74 8.83 -12.05 -23.07
CA SER A 74 10.21 -12.54 -23.21
C SER A 74 10.35 -13.81 -24.09
N ARG A 75 9.25 -14.48 -24.43
CA ARG A 75 9.25 -15.74 -25.19
C ARG A 75 8.69 -15.63 -26.60
N LEU A 76 8.02 -14.52 -26.92
CA LEU A 76 7.43 -14.33 -28.23
C LEU A 76 8.51 -14.11 -29.28
N PRO A 77 8.46 -14.83 -30.42
CA PRO A 77 9.40 -14.60 -31.51
C PRO A 77 9.08 -13.28 -32.23
N GLN A 78 10.10 -12.71 -32.87
CA GLN A 78 9.97 -11.49 -33.69
C GLN A 78 8.86 -11.59 -34.76
N SER A 79 8.57 -12.80 -35.27
CA SER A 79 7.53 -13.02 -36.28
C SER A 79 6.10 -12.76 -35.81
N SER A 80 5.88 -12.60 -34.50
CA SER A 80 4.55 -12.48 -33.89
C SER A 80 4.25 -11.04 -33.43
N GLU A 81 4.38 -10.06 -34.33
CA GLU A 81 4.25 -8.63 -34.03
C GLU A 81 2.95 -8.27 -33.28
N THR A 82 1.81 -8.85 -33.70
CA THR A 82 0.49 -8.57 -33.09
C THR A 82 0.40 -9.09 -31.65
N LEU A 83 0.87 -10.30 -31.40
CA LEU A 83 0.92 -10.90 -30.06
C LEU A 83 1.93 -10.16 -29.17
N CYS A 84 3.04 -9.73 -29.76
CA CYS A 84 4.08 -8.96 -29.10
C CYS A 84 3.51 -7.63 -28.58
N GLY A 85 2.87 -6.85 -29.45
CA GLY A 85 2.23 -5.59 -29.06
C GLY A 85 1.10 -5.79 -28.04
N PHE A 86 0.29 -6.85 -28.19
CA PHE A 86 -0.77 -7.18 -27.22
C PHE A 86 -0.21 -7.56 -25.84
N SER A 87 0.89 -8.31 -25.78
CA SER A 87 1.53 -8.68 -24.51
C SER A 87 2.00 -7.45 -23.73
N VAL A 88 2.61 -6.49 -24.42
CA VAL A 88 3.05 -5.21 -23.84
C VAL A 88 1.87 -4.37 -23.39
N PHE A 89 0.79 -4.34 -24.17
CA PHE A 89 -0.46 -3.67 -23.78
C PHE A 89 -1.02 -4.22 -22.45
N VAL A 90 -1.13 -5.55 -22.32
CA VAL A 90 -1.60 -6.20 -21.08
C VAL A 90 -0.65 -5.93 -19.93
N LEU A 91 0.66 -6.03 -20.18
CA LEU A 91 1.71 -5.73 -19.20
C LEU A 91 1.56 -4.31 -18.66
N GLN A 92 1.43 -3.31 -19.54
CA GLN A 92 1.35 -1.91 -19.15
C GLN A 92 0.02 -1.55 -18.47
N ILE A 93 -1.11 -2.12 -18.90
CA ILE A 93 -2.39 -1.96 -18.18
C ILE A 93 -2.27 -2.51 -16.75
N ALA A 94 -1.73 -3.72 -16.60
CA ALA A 94 -1.58 -4.34 -15.30
C ALA A 94 -0.61 -3.57 -14.39
N LEU A 95 0.47 -3.04 -14.96
CA LEU A 95 1.45 -2.18 -14.28
C LEU A 95 0.82 -0.89 -13.75
N GLN A 96 0.07 -0.17 -14.60
CA GLN A 96 -0.58 1.10 -14.24
C GLN A 96 -1.75 0.90 -13.28
N PHE A 97 -2.54 -0.15 -13.50
CA PHE A 97 -3.66 -0.49 -12.63
C PHE A 97 -3.17 -0.83 -11.21
N SER A 98 -2.17 -1.71 -11.09
CA SER A 98 -1.59 -2.06 -9.79
C SER A 98 -0.92 -0.86 -9.09
N GLY A 99 -0.15 -0.04 -9.81
CA GLY A 99 0.46 1.18 -9.26
C GLY A 99 -0.58 2.17 -8.73
N SER A 100 -1.66 2.39 -9.49
CA SER A 100 -2.78 3.24 -9.06
C SER A 100 -3.47 2.69 -7.81
N LEU A 101 -3.67 1.37 -7.71
CA LEU A 101 -4.27 0.76 -6.52
C LEU A 101 -3.41 0.96 -5.26
N PHE A 102 -2.08 0.86 -5.34
CA PHE A 102 -1.21 1.15 -4.19
C PHE A 102 -1.29 2.61 -3.74
N PHE A 103 -1.36 3.54 -4.69
CA PHE A 103 -1.66 4.94 -4.39
C PHE A 103 -3.01 5.08 -3.68
N THR A 104 -4.07 4.40 -4.15
CA THR A 104 -5.39 4.45 -3.47
C THR A 104 -5.37 3.84 -2.07
N ILE A 105 -4.53 2.84 -1.77
CA ILE A 105 -4.34 2.32 -0.40
C ILE A 105 -3.78 3.42 0.50
N SER A 106 -2.78 4.16 0.02
CA SER A 106 -2.19 5.28 0.75
C SER A 106 -3.20 6.42 0.97
N LEU A 107 -3.97 6.73 -0.07
CA LEU A 107 -5.04 7.74 -0.01
C LEU A 107 -6.16 7.33 0.95
N ASN A 108 -6.60 6.06 0.92
CA ASN A 108 -7.59 5.53 1.86
C ASN A 108 -7.11 5.63 3.31
N LEU A 109 -5.84 5.31 3.57
CA LEU A 109 -5.26 5.47 4.90
C LEU A 109 -5.33 6.92 5.39
N GLN A 110 -5.01 7.87 4.52
CA GLN A 110 -5.10 9.30 4.84
C GLN A 110 -6.54 9.74 5.10
N LEU A 111 -7.49 9.35 4.25
CA LEU A 111 -8.89 9.74 4.39
C LEU A 111 -9.53 9.15 5.66
N VAL A 112 -9.23 7.90 5.99
CA VAL A 112 -9.77 7.26 7.20
C VAL A 112 -9.13 7.86 8.45
N VAL A 113 -7.80 8.00 8.50
CA VAL A 113 -7.09 8.43 9.72
C VAL A 113 -7.26 9.92 9.98
N ILE A 114 -7.11 10.77 8.96
CA ILE A 114 -7.10 12.23 9.13
C ILE A 114 -8.52 12.79 9.04
N HIS A 115 -9.32 12.32 8.09
CA HIS A 115 -10.64 12.89 7.79
C HIS A 115 -11.80 12.09 8.40
N GLY A 116 -11.56 10.90 8.95
CA GLY A 116 -12.62 10.07 9.54
C GLY A 116 -13.64 9.57 8.52
N PHE A 117 -13.29 9.53 7.22
CA PHE A 117 -14.21 9.03 6.20
C PHE A 117 -14.28 7.50 6.20
N SER A 118 -15.46 6.97 5.88
CA SER A 118 -15.63 5.52 5.72
C SER A 118 -15.06 5.05 4.38
N GLY A 119 -13.93 4.33 4.41
CA GLY A 119 -13.26 3.81 3.21
C GLY A 119 -14.13 2.88 2.35
N GLN A 120 -15.12 2.22 2.96
CA GLN A 120 -16.02 1.27 2.27
C GLN A 120 -16.82 1.91 1.13
N LYS A 121 -17.20 3.19 1.26
CA LYS A 121 -17.95 3.90 0.21
C LYS A 121 -17.09 4.21 -1.01
N PHE A 122 -15.78 4.37 -0.81
CA PHE A 122 -14.83 4.78 -1.85
C PHE A 122 -14.19 3.61 -2.59
N GLU A 123 -14.29 2.38 -2.07
CA GLU A 123 -13.69 1.17 -2.66
C GLU A 123 -13.99 1.01 -4.15
N LYS A 124 -15.27 1.16 -4.55
CA LYS A 124 -15.69 1.05 -5.94
C LYS A 124 -15.07 2.14 -6.82
N PHE A 125 -14.96 3.35 -6.29
CA PHE A 125 -14.35 4.48 -7.00
C PHE A 125 -12.84 4.31 -7.15
N TYR A 126 -12.15 3.74 -6.15
CA TYR A 126 -10.72 3.43 -6.23
C TYR A 126 -10.43 2.43 -7.35
N ILE A 127 -11.19 1.33 -7.39
CA ILE A 127 -11.01 0.28 -8.39
C ILE A 127 -11.38 0.79 -9.79
N ALA A 128 -12.56 1.42 -9.94
CA ALA A 128 -13.02 1.93 -11.22
C ALA A 128 -12.12 3.06 -11.75
N GLY A 129 -11.71 3.99 -10.89
CA GLY A 129 -10.80 5.08 -11.25
C GLY A 129 -9.42 4.58 -11.68
N SER A 130 -8.86 3.61 -10.95
CA SER A 130 -7.57 3.00 -11.30
C SER A 130 -7.64 2.27 -12.65
N ALA A 131 -8.73 1.53 -12.90
CA ALA A 131 -8.93 0.84 -14.17
C ALA A 131 -9.11 1.84 -15.33
N ALA A 132 -9.90 2.89 -15.14
CA ALA A 132 -10.12 3.93 -16.13
C ALA A 132 -8.80 4.64 -16.52
N ILE A 133 -7.99 5.03 -15.54
CA ILE A 133 -6.67 5.64 -15.78
C ILE A 133 -5.77 4.67 -16.56
N ALA A 134 -5.67 3.40 -16.13
CA ALA A 134 -4.85 2.41 -16.83
C ALA A 134 -5.25 2.21 -18.29
N ILE A 135 -6.55 2.20 -18.60
CA ILE A 135 -7.08 2.07 -19.97
C ILE A 135 -6.77 3.34 -20.79
N ILE A 136 -7.08 4.52 -20.25
CA ILE A 136 -6.87 5.81 -20.94
C ILE A 136 -5.41 5.98 -21.35
N LEU A 137 -4.46 5.55 -20.52
CA LEU A 137 -3.04 5.68 -20.80
C LEU A 137 -2.49 4.69 -21.83
N ASN A 138 -3.06 3.48 -21.89
CA ASN A 138 -2.48 2.38 -22.67
C ASN A 138 -3.20 2.09 -23.98
N VAL A 139 -4.45 2.52 -24.13
CA VAL A 139 -5.17 2.37 -25.40
C VAL A 139 -4.54 3.21 -26.53
N PRO A 140 -4.18 4.50 -26.34
CA PRO A 140 -3.57 5.30 -27.40
C PRO A 140 -2.26 4.73 -28.01
N PRO A 141 -1.23 4.33 -27.21
CA PRO A 141 -0.02 3.73 -27.78
C PRO A 141 -0.30 2.37 -28.45
N TYR A 142 -1.25 1.58 -27.94
CA TYR A 142 -1.64 0.33 -28.59
C TYR A 142 -2.34 0.55 -29.93
N ALA A 143 -3.32 1.47 -29.97
CA ALA A 143 -4.07 1.79 -31.19
C ALA A 143 -3.21 2.43 -32.28
N THR A 144 -2.13 3.13 -31.89
CA THR A 144 -1.15 3.72 -32.82
C THR A 144 -0.02 2.77 -33.21
N GLY A 145 -0.07 1.51 -32.79
CA GLY A 145 0.94 0.50 -33.12
C GLY A 145 2.31 0.78 -32.50
N LYS A 146 2.36 1.50 -31.37
CA LYS A 146 3.62 1.85 -30.70
C LYS A 146 4.18 0.73 -29.81
N PHE A 147 3.40 -0.31 -29.55
CA PHE A 147 3.84 -1.53 -28.88
C PHE A 147 4.23 -2.59 -29.93
N GLY A 148 5.42 -3.17 -29.80
CA GLY A 148 5.96 -4.11 -30.78
C GLY A 148 7.29 -4.73 -30.34
N TRP A 149 8.01 -5.32 -31.29
CA TRP A 149 9.32 -5.91 -31.03
C TRP A 149 10.41 -4.83 -30.95
N ASP A 150 11.21 -4.85 -29.90
CA ASP A 150 12.37 -3.96 -29.79
C ASP A 150 13.66 -4.73 -30.19
N PRO A 151 14.29 -4.38 -31.34
CA PRO A 151 15.51 -5.05 -31.78
C PRO A 151 16.72 -4.76 -30.89
N MET A 152 16.69 -3.72 -30.05
CA MET A 152 17.76 -3.39 -29.12
C MET A 152 17.75 -4.32 -27.92
N GLU A 153 16.60 -4.51 -27.30
CA GLU A 153 16.43 -5.36 -26.11
C GLU A 153 16.21 -6.84 -26.49
N GLY A 154 15.75 -7.11 -27.72
CA GLY A 154 15.44 -8.46 -28.18
C GLY A 154 14.22 -9.07 -27.47
N ASN A 155 13.25 -8.22 -27.14
CA ASN A 155 12.00 -8.59 -26.47
C ASN A 155 10.84 -7.71 -26.98
N CYS A 156 9.64 -7.95 -26.47
CA CYS A 156 8.47 -7.13 -26.77
C CYS A 156 8.41 -5.90 -25.86
N TRP A 157 8.46 -4.71 -26.46
CA TRP A 157 8.42 -3.41 -25.77
C TRP A 157 7.81 -2.29 -26.65
N TYR A 158 8.33 -1.07 -26.58
CA TYR A 158 7.97 0.04 -27.49
C TYR A 158 8.75 -0.08 -28.81
N THR A 159 8.06 0.00 -29.96
CA THR A 159 8.69 -0.09 -31.29
C THR A 159 9.55 1.13 -31.62
N LEU A 160 10.62 0.93 -32.39
CA LEU A 160 11.58 1.96 -32.77
C LEU A 160 11.34 2.55 -34.17
N ASP A 161 10.27 2.16 -34.86
CA ASP A 161 10.09 2.43 -36.30
C ASP A 161 10.04 3.91 -36.72
N SER A 162 9.75 4.83 -35.79
CA SER A 162 9.56 6.27 -36.10
C SER A 162 10.80 7.12 -35.76
N SER A 163 11.29 7.04 -34.53
CA SER A 163 12.53 7.67 -34.06
C SER A 163 12.80 7.28 -32.60
N LYS A 164 14.03 7.45 -32.11
CA LYS A 164 14.36 7.29 -30.68
C LYS A 164 13.58 8.26 -29.79
N GLU A 165 13.40 9.50 -30.28
CA GLU A 165 12.66 10.55 -29.57
C GLU A 165 11.18 10.16 -29.41
N ASP A 166 10.56 9.59 -30.44
CA ASP A 166 9.17 9.12 -30.35
C ASP A 166 9.03 8.02 -29.29
N LYS A 167 9.93 7.03 -29.27
CA LYS A 167 9.93 5.96 -28.25
C LYS A 167 9.98 6.57 -26.84
N LEU A 168 10.91 7.51 -26.61
CA LEU A 168 11.07 8.20 -25.33
C LEU A 168 9.81 8.97 -24.95
N VAL A 169 9.22 9.73 -25.87
CA VAL A 169 8.00 10.52 -25.63
C VAL A 169 6.85 9.61 -25.21
N TRP A 170 6.63 8.50 -25.93
CA TRP A 170 5.58 7.55 -25.58
C TRP A 170 5.82 6.92 -24.20
N GLN A 171 7.04 6.43 -23.94
CA GLN A 171 7.38 5.80 -22.67
C GLN A 171 7.25 6.77 -21.47
N ILE A 172 7.65 8.03 -21.64
CA ILE A 172 7.48 9.05 -20.60
C ILE A 172 6.00 9.35 -20.37
N ALA A 173 5.24 9.56 -21.45
CA ALA A 173 3.85 10.02 -21.40
C ALA A 173 2.88 8.95 -20.86
N THR A 174 3.12 7.67 -21.15
CA THR A 174 2.21 6.57 -20.78
C THR A 174 2.57 5.94 -19.43
N GLN A 175 3.86 5.96 -19.05
CA GLN A 175 4.36 5.21 -17.91
C GLN A 175 5.11 6.07 -16.88
N MET A 176 6.18 6.77 -17.26
CA MET A 176 7.08 7.36 -16.27
C MET A 176 6.42 8.48 -15.47
N ILE A 177 5.74 9.43 -16.13
CA ILE A 177 5.09 10.56 -15.45
C ILE A 177 4.04 10.05 -14.47
N TRP A 178 3.20 9.11 -14.88
CA TRP A 178 2.12 8.58 -14.04
C TRP A 178 2.64 7.78 -12.86
N THR A 179 3.65 6.94 -13.09
CA THR A 179 4.31 6.21 -12.00
C THR A 179 4.95 7.18 -11.01
N ALA A 180 5.59 8.26 -11.49
CA ALA A 180 6.17 9.30 -10.65
C ALA A 180 5.09 10.04 -9.83
N LEU A 181 3.95 10.39 -10.45
CA LEU A 181 2.83 11.02 -9.77
C LEU A 181 2.23 10.13 -8.68
N THR A 182 2.05 8.83 -8.94
CA THR A 182 1.56 7.88 -7.92
C THR A 182 2.55 7.75 -6.76
N ALA A 183 3.85 7.62 -7.03
CA ALA A 183 4.88 7.55 -5.99
C ALA A 183 4.95 8.85 -5.17
N PHE A 184 4.88 10.00 -5.81
CA PHE A 184 4.87 11.30 -5.13
C PHE A 184 3.61 11.46 -4.26
N GLY A 185 2.45 11.06 -4.77
CA GLY A 185 1.21 11.01 -4.00
C GLY A 185 1.29 10.06 -2.80
N GLU A 186 1.89 8.88 -2.96
CA GLU A 186 2.13 7.95 -1.86
C GLU A 186 3.02 8.56 -0.76
N ILE A 187 4.06 9.31 -1.14
CA ILE A 187 4.95 10.02 -0.20
C ILE A 187 4.17 11.08 0.56
N ILE A 188 3.40 11.93 -0.14
CA ILE A 188 2.61 13.00 0.50
C ILE A 188 1.62 12.39 1.48
N ASN A 189 0.82 11.41 1.03
CA ASN A 189 -0.21 10.80 1.85
C ASN A 189 0.41 10.11 3.08
N SER A 190 1.52 9.39 2.90
CA SER A 190 2.25 8.76 4.00
C SER A 190 2.81 9.79 4.98
N ALA A 191 3.43 10.86 4.48
CA ALA A 191 3.97 11.93 5.31
C ALA A 191 2.86 12.64 6.11
N CYS A 192 1.72 12.93 5.48
CA CYS A 192 0.55 13.51 6.16
C CYS A 192 0.08 12.63 7.32
N VAL A 193 -0.06 11.32 7.11
CA VAL A 193 -0.48 10.38 8.16
C VAL A 193 0.56 10.30 9.27
N ILE A 194 1.86 10.21 8.94
CA ILE A 194 2.95 10.17 9.93
C ILE A 194 2.95 11.43 10.80
N ILE A 195 2.87 12.61 10.17
CA ILE A 195 2.87 13.90 10.86
C ILE A 195 1.65 14.02 11.76
N TRP A 196 0.46 13.65 11.26
CA TRP A 196 -0.77 13.68 12.04
C TRP A 196 -0.67 12.77 13.27
N MET A 197 -0.23 11.52 13.09
CA MET A 197 -0.07 10.56 14.18
C MET A 197 0.98 11.00 15.19
N TRP A 198 2.09 11.56 14.73
CA TRP A 198 3.13 12.09 15.61
C TRP A 198 2.60 13.22 16.49
N ARG A 199 1.82 14.14 15.92
CA ARG A 199 1.14 15.21 16.68
C ARG A 199 0.11 14.65 17.64
N TYR A 200 -0.70 13.68 17.22
CA TYR A 200 -1.70 13.03 18.07
C TYR A 200 -1.05 12.36 19.28
N ASN A 201 -0.02 11.53 19.07
CA ASN A 201 0.70 10.84 20.14
C ASN A 201 1.37 11.83 21.11
N ARG A 202 1.90 12.95 20.62
CA ARG A 202 2.43 14.02 21.49
C ARG A 202 1.33 14.59 22.39
N ARG A 203 0.15 14.91 21.85
CA ARG A 203 -0.98 15.44 22.65
C ARG A 203 -1.42 14.45 23.72
N VAL A 204 -1.61 13.17 23.35
CA VAL A 204 -2.03 12.12 24.29
C VAL A 204 -1.02 11.96 25.43
N ARG A 205 0.29 11.92 25.11
CA ARG A 205 1.34 11.82 26.13
C ARG A 205 1.34 12.98 27.12
N HIS A 206 1.13 14.20 26.65
CA HIS A 206 1.05 15.36 27.54
C HIS A 206 -0.13 15.25 28.53
N VAL A 207 -1.30 14.82 28.06
CA VAL A 207 -2.47 14.61 28.92
C VAL A 207 -2.23 13.49 29.93
N THR A 208 -1.65 12.36 29.51
CA THR A 208 -1.33 11.24 30.41
C THR A 208 -0.30 11.63 31.47
N GLN A 209 0.72 12.41 31.12
CA GLN A 209 1.74 12.88 32.08
C GLN A 209 1.15 13.84 33.12
N GLN A 210 0.24 14.72 32.71
CA GLN A 210 -0.44 15.63 33.64
C GLN A 210 -1.29 14.88 34.68
N LEU A 211 -1.99 13.81 34.26
CA LEU A 211 -2.76 12.97 35.18
C LEU A 211 -1.86 12.19 36.14
N SER A 212 -0.71 11.71 35.67
CA SER A 212 0.22 10.96 36.53
C SER A 212 0.89 11.82 37.60
N SER A 213 1.16 13.10 37.32
CA SER A 213 1.87 13.99 38.27
C SER A 213 0.99 14.52 39.40
N LYS A 214 -0.34 14.51 39.25
CA LYS A 214 -1.28 15.02 40.26
C LYS A 214 -1.54 14.03 41.40
N ASN A 215 -1.49 12.72 41.11
CA ASN A 215 -1.75 11.69 42.12
C ASN A 215 -0.58 11.47 43.09
N SER A 216 0.61 11.97 42.79
CA SER A 216 1.80 11.84 43.64
C SER A 216 1.95 12.95 44.69
N SER A 217 1.04 13.94 44.75
CA SER A 217 1.14 15.07 45.68
C SER A 217 0.21 14.98 46.89
N GLU A 218 -0.67 13.98 46.97
CA GLU A 218 -1.74 13.86 47.98
C GLU A 218 -1.56 12.62 48.88
N SER A 219 -0.31 12.22 49.15
CA SER A 219 0.00 11.06 50.02
C SER A 219 0.57 11.43 51.39
N ASP A 220 0.40 12.67 51.85
CA ASP A 220 0.67 13.03 53.24
C ASP A 220 -0.66 13.18 53.99
N GLN A 221 -0.87 12.29 54.98
CA GLN A 221 -1.97 12.22 55.95
C GLN A 221 -3.28 11.53 55.51
N SER A 222 -3.32 10.19 55.61
CA SER A 222 -4.16 9.53 56.63
C SER A 222 -4.10 8.00 56.49
N ASP A 223 -3.64 7.35 57.55
CA ASP A 223 -3.92 5.95 57.83
C ASP A 223 -5.44 5.75 57.87
N HIS A 224 -6.04 5.03 56.92
CA HIS A 224 -7.10 4.05 57.21
C HIS A 224 -7.66 3.35 55.95
N VAL A 225 -7.60 2.01 56.02
CA VAL A 225 -8.57 1.02 55.51
C VAL A 225 -8.56 0.70 54.01
N HIS A 226 -7.96 -0.47 53.74
CA HIS A 226 -8.40 -1.51 52.81
C HIS A 226 -9.57 -1.16 51.88
N GLU A 227 -9.26 -0.69 50.67
CA GLU A 227 -10.17 -0.88 49.54
C GLU A 227 -9.38 -1.43 48.36
N THR A 228 -9.67 -2.68 48.02
CA THR A 228 -9.15 -3.45 46.89
C THR A 228 -9.72 -2.92 45.57
N ASN A 229 -9.52 -1.63 45.31
CA ASN A 229 -9.91 -1.03 44.05
C ASN A 229 -8.84 -1.36 43.01
N SER A 230 -9.15 -2.37 42.18
CA SER A 230 -8.37 -2.77 41.01
C SER A 230 -8.24 -1.58 40.07
N GLN A 231 -7.20 -0.78 40.30
CA GLN A 231 -6.81 0.33 39.47
C GLN A 231 -6.35 -0.29 38.15
N ARG A 232 -7.29 -0.41 37.22
CA ARG A 232 -7.07 -0.92 35.86
C ARG A 232 -5.98 -0.06 35.22
N SER A 233 -4.77 -0.58 35.26
CA SER A 233 -3.63 -0.04 34.54
C SER A 233 -3.99 -0.05 33.06
N PHE A 234 -4.36 1.13 32.53
CA PHE A 234 -4.48 1.34 31.09
C PHE A 234 -3.10 1.10 30.50
N THR A 235 -2.91 -0.08 29.89
CA THR A 235 -1.71 -0.36 29.12
C THR A 235 -1.72 0.57 27.92
N PRO A 236 -0.68 1.40 27.74
CA PRO A 236 -0.62 2.29 26.60
C PRO A 236 -0.60 1.44 25.32
N ILE A 237 -1.67 1.51 24.53
CA ILE A 237 -1.78 0.84 23.23
C ILE A 237 -0.55 1.21 22.39
N ASN A 238 0.15 0.20 21.88
CA ASN A 238 1.39 0.39 21.14
C ASN A 238 1.10 0.77 19.67
N TYR A 239 0.58 1.98 19.46
CA TYR A 239 0.20 2.52 18.15
C TYR A 239 1.33 2.49 17.11
N LYS A 240 2.59 2.49 17.54
CA LYS A 240 3.76 2.42 16.65
C LYS A 240 3.78 1.12 15.82
N GLY A 241 3.49 -0.01 16.46
CA GLY A 241 3.53 -1.32 15.79
C GLY A 241 2.44 -1.45 14.74
N ILE A 242 1.25 -0.94 15.04
CA ILE A 242 0.12 -0.90 14.12
C ILE A 242 0.46 -0.02 12.91
N PHE A 243 0.96 1.19 13.14
CA PHE A 243 1.26 2.12 12.07
C PHE A 243 2.34 1.61 11.11
N VAL A 244 3.47 1.12 11.64
CA VAL A 244 4.56 0.57 10.82
C VAL A 244 4.07 -0.60 9.97
N ARG A 245 3.07 -1.36 10.42
CA ARG A 245 2.47 -2.42 9.60
C ARG A 245 1.68 -1.86 8.43
N ILE A 246 0.89 -0.80 8.65
CA ILE A 246 0.04 -0.22 7.61
C ILE A 246 0.86 0.54 6.56
N SER A 247 1.89 1.26 6.98
CA SER A 247 2.72 2.07 6.09
C SER A 247 3.68 1.24 5.21
N ARG A 248 3.78 -0.08 5.42
CA ARG A 248 4.68 -0.95 4.64
C ARG A 248 4.32 -0.99 3.15
N TYR A 249 3.03 -1.03 2.81
CA TYR A 249 2.62 -1.13 1.41
C TYR A 249 2.97 0.13 0.61
N PRO A 250 2.57 1.35 1.03
CA PRO A 250 2.93 2.54 0.27
C PRO A 250 4.43 2.79 0.26
N LEU A 251 5.15 2.48 1.34
CA LEU A 251 6.59 2.70 1.40
C LEU A 251 7.35 1.76 0.46
N ALA A 252 6.99 0.47 0.44
CA ALA A 252 7.60 -0.48 -0.48
C ALA A 252 7.20 -0.19 -1.94
N SER A 253 5.94 0.17 -2.20
CA SER A 253 5.47 0.61 -3.52
C SER A 253 6.29 1.81 -4.01
N CYS A 254 6.39 2.86 -3.19
CA CYS A 254 7.17 4.05 -3.47
C CYS A 254 8.63 3.72 -3.79
N PHE A 255 9.28 2.89 -2.98
CA PHE A 255 10.67 2.50 -3.20
C PHE A 255 10.86 1.76 -4.53
N VAL A 256 10.02 0.74 -4.81
CA VAL A 256 10.08 -0.02 -6.06
C VAL A 256 9.80 0.88 -7.27
N ASN A 257 8.79 1.74 -7.19
CA ASN A 257 8.41 2.64 -8.28
C ASN A 257 9.49 3.69 -8.56
N LEU A 258 10.04 4.35 -7.53
CA LEU A 258 11.10 5.35 -7.71
C LEU A 258 12.38 4.75 -8.28
N LEU A 259 12.81 3.58 -7.78
CA LEU A 259 13.98 2.90 -8.33
C LEU A 259 13.75 2.45 -9.79
N SER A 260 12.54 1.96 -10.10
CA SER A 260 12.19 1.56 -11.46
C SER A 260 12.15 2.74 -12.42
N ILE A 261 11.65 3.91 -12.00
CA ILE A 261 11.67 5.14 -12.80
C ILE A 261 13.10 5.61 -13.00
N PHE A 262 13.91 5.65 -11.93
CA PHE A 262 15.29 6.12 -12.01
C PHE A 262 16.13 5.27 -12.97
N THR A 263 16.02 3.94 -12.86
CA THR A 263 16.75 3.00 -13.73
C THR A 263 16.24 3.07 -15.17
N ALA A 264 14.93 3.15 -15.39
CA ALA A 264 14.36 3.30 -16.72
C ALA A 264 14.74 4.64 -17.37
N LEU A 265 14.70 5.75 -16.63
CA LEU A 265 15.09 7.07 -17.12
C LEU A 265 16.57 7.09 -17.49
N HIS A 266 17.43 6.51 -16.64
CA HIS A 266 18.85 6.37 -16.92
C HIS A 266 19.11 5.55 -18.19
N SER A 267 18.45 4.40 -18.34
CA SER A 267 18.53 3.56 -19.56
C SER A 267 18.05 4.31 -20.81
N THR A 268 17.04 5.17 -20.68
CA THR A 268 16.51 5.90 -21.86
C THR A 268 17.33 7.14 -22.20
N MET A 269 17.97 7.80 -21.23
CA MET A 269 18.84 8.97 -21.48
C MET A 269 20.19 8.59 -22.08
N ILE A 270 20.68 7.37 -21.84
CA ILE A 270 21.95 6.91 -22.37
C ILE A 270 21.75 6.40 -23.80
N ASN A 271 22.20 7.20 -24.76
CA ASN A 271 22.01 6.95 -26.19
C ASN A 271 22.76 5.74 -26.75
N ASP A 272 23.75 5.22 -26.00
CA ASP A 272 24.57 4.08 -26.37
C ASP A 272 25.04 3.35 -25.10
N TYR A 273 24.81 2.03 -25.00
CA TYR A 273 25.17 1.19 -23.84
C TYR A 273 26.69 0.96 -23.77
N GLY A 274 27.50 2.00 -23.85
CA GLY A 274 28.95 1.89 -24.04
C GLY A 274 29.71 1.39 -22.80
N SER A 275 29.07 1.35 -21.63
CA SER A 275 29.71 1.03 -20.35
C SER A 275 29.14 -0.21 -19.66
N GLN A 276 29.98 -0.91 -18.89
CA GLN A 276 29.55 -1.97 -17.97
C GLN A 276 28.54 -1.44 -16.94
N THR A 277 28.65 -0.17 -16.54
CA THR A 277 27.73 0.46 -15.60
C THR A 277 26.32 0.53 -16.16
N ASP A 278 26.16 0.88 -17.44
CA ASP A 278 24.85 0.98 -18.09
C ASP A 278 24.18 -0.38 -18.18
N TYR A 279 24.96 -1.41 -18.50
CA TYR A 279 24.50 -2.79 -18.49
C TYR A 279 24.07 -3.24 -17.07
N ASN A 280 24.83 -2.91 -16.03
CA ASN A 280 24.44 -3.24 -14.66
C ASN A 280 23.14 -2.52 -14.23
N ILE A 281 22.93 -1.28 -14.69
CA ILE A 281 21.70 -0.52 -14.43
C ILE A 281 20.51 -1.14 -15.17
N LEU A 282 20.71 -1.63 -16.40
CA LEU A 282 19.70 -2.39 -17.13
C LEU A 282 19.32 -3.68 -16.39
N LEU A 283 20.31 -4.47 -15.94
CA LEU A 283 20.03 -5.68 -15.16
C LEU A 283 19.28 -5.38 -13.86
N LEU A 284 19.61 -4.26 -13.20
CA LEU A 284 18.88 -3.80 -12.02
C LEU A 284 17.44 -3.40 -12.38
N SER A 285 17.22 -2.70 -13.49
CA SER A 285 15.88 -2.38 -14.00
C SER A 285 15.05 -3.65 -14.21
N ASP A 286 15.60 -4.61 -14.96
CA ASP A 286 14.93 -5.89 -15.28
C ASP A 286 14.60 -6.70 -14.03
N PHE A 287 15.54 -6.73 -13.08
CA PHE A 287 15.32 -7.36 -11.77
C PHE A 287 14.23 -6.64 -10.96
N LEU A 288 14.20 -5.30 -10.96
CA LEU A 288 13.19 -4.53 -10.23
C LEU A 288 11.80 -4.70 -10.83
N TYR A 289 11.67 -4.64 -12.16
CA TYR A 289 10.40 -4.85 -12.85
C TYR A 289 9.91 -6.29 -12.67
N GLY A 290 10.74 -7.30 -12.94
CA GLY A 290 10.37 -8.71 -12.77
C GLY A 290 10.19 -9.13 -11.30
N GLY A 291 10.93 -8.51 -10.37
CA GLY A 291 10.85 -8.77 -8.93
C GLY A 291 9.71 -8.05 -8.20
N ARG A 292 9.08 -7.05 -8.82
CA ARG A 292 7.96 -6.29 -8.25
C ARG A 292 6.82 -7.17 -7.70
N PRO A 293 6.34 -8.20 -8.43
CA PRO A 293 5.29 -9.10 -7.92
C PRO A 293 5.75 -9.91 -6.69
N VAL A 294 7.03 -10.29 -6.61
CA VAL A 294 7.59 -11.00 -5.44
C VAL A 294 7.51 -10.12 -4.19
N VAL A 295 7.90 -8.84 -4.31
CA VAL A 295 7.84 -7.88 -3.21
C VAL A 295 6.41 -7.72 -2.71
N TYR A 296 5.45 -7.56 -3.61
CA TYR A 296 4.04 -7.38 -3.21
C TYR A 296 3.39 -8.66 -2.68
N ALA A 297 3.71 -9.83 -3.23
CA ALA A 297 3.27 -11.11 -2.67
C ALA A 297 3.80 -11.30 -1.25
N THR A 298 5.07 -10.95 -1.01
CA THR A 298 5.68 -11.00 0.33
C THR A 298 4.98 -10.04 1.30
N LEU A 299 4.68 -8.81 0.88
CA LEU A 299 3.95 -7.86 1.71
C LEU A 299 2.54 -8.34 2.05
N ALA A 300 1.83 -8.91 1.07
CA ALA A 300 0.50 -9.50 1.29
C ALA A 300 0.57 -10.70 2.25
N ALA A 301 1.59 -11.55 2.14
CA ALA A 301 1.80 -12.68 3.05
C ALA A 301 2.09 -12.24 4.50
N LEU A 302 2.74 -11.08 4.66
CA LEU A 302 3.05 -10.48 5.96
C LEU A 302 1.91 -9.62 6.54
N ASP A 303 0.76 -9.53 5.85
CA ASP A 303 -0.37 -8.75 6.33
C ASP A 303 -0.99 -9.39 7.58
N PRO A 304 -1.28 -8.60 8.63
CA PRO A 304 -1.98 -9.11 9.81
C PRO A 304 -3.34 -9.74 9.49
N ALA A 305 -4.11 -9.20 8.55
CA ALA A 305 -5.40 -9.73 8.14
C ALA A 305 -5.24 -11.13 7.52
N PHE A 306 -4.25 -11.29 6.63
CA PHE A 306 -3.90 -12.56 6.03
C PHE A 306 -3.46 -13.59 7.07
N ILE A 307 -2.50 -13.23 7.93
CA ILE A 307 -1.96 -14.14 8.96
C ILE A 307 -3.06 -14.59 9.93
N ARG A 308 -3.93 -13.67 10.39
CA ARG A 308 -5.06 -14.01 11.27
C ARG A 308 -6.05 -14.95 10.57
N GLY A 309 -6.44 -14.64 9.33
CA GLY A 309 -7.34 -15.48 8.53
C GLY A 309 -6.78 -16.87 8.26
N PHE A 310 -5.49 -16.94 7.91
CA PHE A 310 -4.77 -18.19 7.66
C PHE A 310 -4.67 -19.05 8.93
N LYS A 311 -4.32 -18.46 10.07
CA LYS A 311 -4.23 -19.16 11.35
C LYS A 311 -5.60 -19.76 11.74
N THR A 312 -6.68 -18.98 11.66
CA THR A 312 -8.04 -19.47 11.96
C THR A 312 -8.45 -20.60 11.02
N LEU A 313 -8.03 -20.56 9.75
CA LEU A 313 -8.27 -21.65 8.80
C LEU A 313 -7.47 -22.91 9.17
N LEU A 314 -6.19 -22.76 9.51
CA LEU A 314 -5.31 -23.86 9.90
C LEU A 314 -5.79 -24.55 11.18
N ASP A 315 -6.17 -23.78 12.20
CA ASP A 315 -6.71 -24.30 13.46
C ASP A 315 -8.01 -25.11 13.22
N HIS A 316 -8.83 -24.69 12.26
CA HIS A 316 -10.02 -25.45 11.85
C HIS A 316 -9.68 -26.77 11.16
N LEU A 317 -8.69 -26.78 10.24
CA LEU A 317 -8.25 -28.01 9.57
C LEU A 317 -7.59 -29.00 10.54
N LEU A 318 -6.77 -28.50 11.47
CA LEU A 318 -6.12 -29.33 12.48
C LEU A 318 -7.11 -29.92 13.49
N SER A 319 -8.12 -29.15 13.91
CA SER A 319 -9.16 -29.65 14.82
C SER A 319 -10.06 -30.71 14.17
N ARG A 320 -10.33 -30.59 12.87
CA ARG A 320 -11.06 -31.62 12.10
C ARG A 320 -10.32 -32.96 12.09
N ASN A 321 -9.01 -32.95 11.82
CA ASN A 321 -8.19 -34.16 11.80
C ASN A 321 -8.13 -34.86 13.17
N ARG A 322 -8.21 -34.09 14.28
CA ARG A 322 -8.22 -34.65 15.64
C ARG A 322 -9.54 -35.33 15.99
N SER A 323 -10.67 -34.81 15.50
CA SER A 323 -11.99 -35.38 15.79
C SER A 323 -12.21 -36.75 15.13
N ASP A 324 -11.54 -37.03 14.01
CA ASP A 324 -11.67 -38.31 13.30
C ASP A 324 -10.77 -39.40 13.93
N GLN A 325 -9.86 -39.04 14.83
CA GLN A 325 -8.94 -39.95 15.51
C GLN A 325 -9.37 -40.33 16.94
N ASP A 326 -10.62 -40.12 17.33
CA ASP A 326 -11.21 -40.90 18.43
C ASP A 326 -11.86 -42.15 17.81
N PRO A 327 -11.10 -43.24 17.57
CA PRO A 327 -11.72 -44.51 17.31
C PRO A 327 -12.55 -44.80 18.55
N ARG A 328 -13.86 -44.87 18.36
CA ARG A 328 -14.78 -45.60 19.23
C ARG A 328 -14.05 -46.88 19.66
N SER A 329 -13.41 -46.82 20.83
CA SER A 329 -13.08 -47.97 21.62
C SER A 329 -14.43 -48.52 22.04
N GLY A 330 -14.99 -49.31 21.13
CA GLY A 330 -16.01 -50.27 21.45
C GLY A 330 -15.44 -51.22 22.48
N LEU A 331 -15.69 -50.90 23.74
CA LEU A 331 -15.88 -51.86 24.83
C LEU A 331 -17.07 -51.29 25.61
N SER A 332 -18.28 -51.72 25.25
CA SER A 332 -19.07 -52.71 25.99
C SER A 332 -19.27 -52.31 27.45
N ASP A 333 -20.46 -51.79 27.77
CA ASP A 333 -21.45 -52.48 28.62
C ASP A 333 -21.09 -52.33 30.12
N SER A 334 -21.94 -51.91 31.04
CA SER A 334 -23.36 -51.58 31.06
C SER A 334 -23.60 -51.02 32.46
N GLU A 335 -24.02 -49.77 32.63
CA GLU A 335 -24.57 -49.36 33.93
C GLU A 335 -25.78 -48.44 33.72
N ILE A 336 -26.93 -49.09 33.88
CA ILE A 336 -28.27 -48.52 33.93
C ILE A 336 -28.32 -47.54 35.09
N LYS A 337 -28.61 -46.26 34.83
CA LYS A 337 -29.04 -45.33 35.89
C LYS A 337 -30.29 -44.54 35.47
N PRO A 338 -31.35 -44.47 36.31
CA PRO A 338 -32.65 -43.97 35.91
C PRO A 338 -32.73 -42.44 35.92
N ARG A 339 -33.58 -41.91 35.04
CA ARG A 339 -33.96 -40.49 34.95
C ARG A 339 -34.90 -40.09 36.11
N PRO A 340 -34.74 -38.91 36.71
CA PRO A 340 -35.85 -38.16 37.26
C PRO A 340 -36.40 -37.18 36.20
N LEU A 341 -37.71 -37.26 35.96
CA LEU A 341 -38.48 -36.23 35.27
C LEU A 341 -38.44 -34.93 36.08
N GLY A 342 -38.05 -33.82 35.45
CA GLY A 342 -38.12 -32.48 36.00
C GLY A 342 -38.66 -31.50 34.97
N PHE A 343 -39.97 -31.34 34.98
CA PHE A 343 -40.74 -30.28 34.31
C PHE A 343 -40.16 -28.89 34.64
N LYS A 344 -40.02 -28.00 33.64
CA LYS A 344 -40.11 -26.55 33.91
C LYS A 344 -40.65 -25.76 32.72
N LEU A 345 -41.71 -25.02 33.02
CA LEU A 345 -42.49 -24.12 32.18
C LEU A 345 -41.69 -22.94 31.60
N THR A 346 -42.14 -22.52 30.41
CA THR A 346 -41.87 -21.27 29.67
C THR A 346 -42.19 -19.99 30.44
N PRO A 347 -41.71 -18.81 29.97
CA PRO A 347 -42.66 -17.86 29.36
C PRO A 347 -42.13 -17.07 28.14
N MET A 348 -43.07 -16.34 27.54
CA MET A 348 -43.06 -15.65 26.25
C MET A 348 -42.28 -14.32 26.17
N ALA A 349 -42.05 -13.91 24.92
CA ALA A 349 -42.07 -12.55 24.36
C ALA A 349 -41.16 -11.44 24.93
N ASN A 350 -40.32 -10.86 24.07
CA ASN A 350 -40.45 -9.46 23.62
C ASN A 350 -39.24 -9.02 22.77
N ASP A 351 -39.56 -8.37 21.66
CA ASP A 351 -38.96 -7.18 21.06
C ASP A 351 -37.43 -7.01 21.02
N VAL A 352 -36.95 -6.92 19.78
CA VAL A 352 -35.61 -6.49 19.36
C VAL A 352 -35.50 -4.97 19.54
N PRO A 353 -34.53 -4.45 20.32
CA PRO A 353 -34.17 -3.05 20.23
C PRO A 353 -33.09 -2.83 19.15
N GLU A 354 -33.41 -1.90 18.26
CA GLU A 354 -32.52 -1.28 17.29
C GLU A 354 -31.39 -0.53 18.04
N SER A 355 -30.15 -1.00 17.92
CA SER A 355 -29.01 -0.44 18.66
C SER A 355 -28.47 0.81 17.96
N ASN A 356 -28.96 1.98 18.37
CA ASN A 356 -28.31 3.28 18.14
C ASN A 356 -27.08 3.43 19.04
N HIS A 357 -25.95 2.84 18.65
CA HIS A 357 -24.64 3.11 19.25
C HIS A 357 -23.64 3.53 18.17
N ASN A 358 -23.68 4.80 17.77
CA ASN A 358 -22.59 5.44 16.99
C ASN A 358 -22.41 6.95 17.29
N VAL A 359 -22.99 7.49 18.37
CA VAL A 359 -22.92 8.93 18.65
C VAL A 359 -21.86 9.32 19.70
N PHE A 360 -21.36 8.38 20.51
CA PHE A 360 -20.57 8.73 21.70
C PHE A 360 -19.09 9.12 21.43
N ALA A 361 -18.47 8.59 20.37
CA ALA A 361 -17.05 8.87 20.09
C ALA A 361 -16.81 10.24 19.43
N LEU A 362 -17.78 10.75 18.66
CA LEU A 362 -17.68 12.04 17.98
C LEU A 362 -18.02 13.21 18.93
N ASP A 363 -18.96 13.01 19.84
CA ASP A 363 -19.42 14.05 20.79
C ASP A 363 -18.35 14.38 21.84
N THR A 364 -17.52 13.38 22.21
CA THR A 364 -16.39 13.58 23.12
C THR A 364 -15.26 14.41 22.48
N MET A 365 -15.08 14.35 21.15
CA MET A 365 -14.10 15.20 20.44
C MET A 365 -14.62 16.63 20.25
N ALA A 366 -15.91 16.82 19.95
CA ALA A 366 -16.53 18.14 19.85
C ALA A 366 -16.59 18.88 21.20
N GLN A 367 -16.80 18.17 22.31
CA GLN A 367 -16.74 18.75 23.67
C GLN A 367 -15.35 19.22 24.08
N ILE A 368 -14.28 18.55 23.62
CA ILE A 368 -12.90 18.95 23.94
C ILE A 368 -12.51 20.22 23.16
N GLU A 369 -12.95 20.37 21.90
CA GLU A 369 -12.71 21.61 21.14
C GLU A 369 -13.51 22.81 21.68
N SER A 370 -14.77 22.63 22.09
CA SER A 370 -15.57 23.74 22.62
C SER A 370 -15.07 24.28 23.97
N LYS A 371 -14.50 23.41 24.83
CA LYS A 371 -13.89 23.82 26.10
C LYS A 371 -12.57 24.58 25.94
N ILE A 372 -11.83 24.36 24.85
CA ILE A 372 -10.56 25.05 24.58
C ILE A 372 -10.79 26.46 24.02
N ILE A 373 -11.89 26.68 23.28
CA ILE A 373 -12.21 28.00 22.71
C ILE A 373 -12.69 28.99 23.78
N HIS A 374 -13.33 28.52 24.86
CA HIS A 374 -13.84 29.41 25.91
C HIS A 374 -12.78 29.94 26.87
N HIS A 375 -11.60 29.31 26.98
CA HIS A 375 -10.60 29.76 27.96
C HIS A 375 -9.64 30.84 27.44
N ASN A 376 -9.72 31.24 26.17
CA ASN A 376 -8.74 32.12 25.53
C ASN A 376 -9.26 33.51 25.14
N ARG A 377 -10.44 33.92 25.64
CA ARG A 377 -11.05 35.21 25.31
C ARG A 377 -11.19 36.11 26.53
N SER A 378 -10.07 36.58 27.06
CA SER A 378 -10.04 37.76 27.93
C SER A 378 -8.65 38.40 27.96
N SER A 379 -8.39 39.28 26.99
CA SER A 379 -7.47 40.42 27.18
C SER A 379 -7.78 41.51 26.14
N PRO A 380 -7.92 42.78 26.56
CA PRO A 380 -8.29 43.88 25.67
C PRO A 380 -7.05 44.44 24.97
N VAL A 381 -7.10 44.53 23.64
CA VAL A 381 -6.05 45.20 22.85
C VAL A 381 -6.53 46.58 22.43
N SER A 382 -5.73 47.55 22.86
CA SER A 382 -5.73 48.98 22.57
C SER A 382 -5.80 49.28 21.07
N GLU A 383 -6.75 50.14 20.68
CA GLU A 383 -6.81 50.80 19.38
C GLU A 383 -5.62 51.74 19.20
N ASN A 384 -4.88 51.59 18.10
CA ASN A 384 -4.06 52.67 17.59
C ASN A 384 -4.34 52.91 16.10
N LYS A 385 -4.65 54.18 15.84
CA LYS A 385 -5.26 54.75 14.65
C LYS A 385 -4.17 55.36 13.78
N THR A 386 -3.94 54.82 12.59
CA THR A 386 -3.04 55.47 11.61
C THR A 386 -3.71 55.60 10.26
N LYS A 387 -4.00 56.87 9.92
CA LYS A 387 -4.40 57.37 8.61
C LYS A 387 -3.29 57.18 7.57
N ARG A 388 -3.64 56.87 6.32
CA ARG A 388 -3.12 57.53 5.12
C ARG A 388 -3.98 57.19 3.89
N ALA A 389 -4.22 58.21 3.09
CA ALA A 389 -4.79 58.22 1.75
C ALA A 389 -3.70 58.84 0.81
N PRO A 390 -4.00 59.18 -0.45
CA PRO A 390 -4.20 58.28 -1.59
C PRO A 390 -3.33 58.68 -2.82
N ASP A 391 -3.64 58.09 -3.97
CA ASP A 391 -3.45 58.58 -5.36
C ASP A 391 -2.26 58.09 -6.23
N ASP A 392 -2.61 57.92 -7.52
CA ASP A 392 -1.85 57.92 -8.78
C ASP A 392 -2.09 56.64 -9.61
N GLU A 393 -3.05 56.58 -10.56
CA GLU A 393 -3.14 57.25 -11.87
C GLU A 393 -2.07 56.78 -12.88
N PHE A 394 -2.45 55.94 -13.86
CA PHE A 394 -1.82 55.97 -15.19
C PHE A 394 -2.75 55.50 -16.32
N SER A 395 -2.84 56.37 -17.34
CA SER A 395 -3.64 56.37 -18.58
C SER A 395 -3.09 55.41 -19.66
N LYS A 396 -3.95 54.73 -20.46
CA LYS A 396 -4.47 55.06 -21.82
C LYS A 396 -3.47 55.10 -23.01
N GLY A 397 -3.86 54.39 -24.10
CA GLY A 397 -3.54 54.69 -25.51
C GLY A 397 -3.61 53.44 -26.43
N THR A 398 -4.65 53.15 -27.24
CA THR A 398 -4.97 53.58 -28.65
C THR A 398 -3.77 53.60 -29.61
N SER A 399 -3.80 53.27 -30.91
CA SER A 399 -4.76 52.79 -31.93
C SER A 399 -4.01 52.73 -33.30
N MET A 400 -4.59 52.07 -34.31
CA MET A 400 -4.54 52.36 -35.78
C MET A 400 -3.74 51.50 -36.81
N LYS A 401 -4.55 50.94 -37.74
CA LYS A 401 -4.55 50.96 -39.24
C LYS A 401 -3.48 50.19 -40.05
N ASN A 402 -3.92 49.22 -40.88
CA ASN A 402 -4.21 49.26 -42.36
C ASN A 402 -2.94 49.47 -43.22
N SER A 403 -2.67 48.81 -44.37
CA SER A 403 -3.48 48.09 -45.37
C SER A 403 -2.56 47.58 -46.50
N GLY A 404 -2.98 46.52 -47.22
CA GLY A 404 -2.81 46.39 -48.69
C GLY A 404 -1.85 45.28 -49.19
N VAL A 405 -2.39 44.20 -49.78
CA VAL A 405 -2.43 43.87 -51.24
C VAL A 405 -1.12 43.25 -51.76
N ASP A 406 -1.09 41.93 -52.04
CA ASP A 406 -1.04 41.41 -53.43
C ASP A 406 -1.00 39.86 -53.53
N ASN A 407 -1.41 39.40 -54.71
CA ASN A 407 -1.72 38.03 -55.15
C ASN A 407 -0.52 37.06 -55.21
N THR A 408 -0.73 35.76 -54.99
CA THR A 408 -0.49 34.64 -55.96
C THR A 408 -0.44 33.27 -55.28
N ALA A 409 -0.86 32.25 -56.03
CA ALA A 409 -1.02 30.86 -55.65
C ALA A 409 0.25 30.19 -55.09
N SER A 410 0.10 29.40 -54.02
CA SER A 410 0.95 28.23 -53.73
C SER A 410 0.39 27.37 -52.59
N SER A 411 0.33 26.07 -52.88
CA SER A 411 0.38 24.90 -52.02
C SER A 411 0.17 25.08 -50.51
N SER A 412 -0.95 24.55 -50.01
CA SER A 412 -1.25 24.39 -48.60
C SER A 412 -0.37 23.30 -47.96
N ILE A 413 0.80 23.70 -47.45
CA ILE A 413 1.56 22.97 -46.45
C ILE A 413 0.99 23.36 -45.09
N ILE A 414 0.44 22.40 -44.34
CA ILE A 414 0.02 22.59 -42.96
C ILE A 414 1.29 22.70 -42.11
N LEU A 415 1.71 23.94 -41.87
CA LEU A 415 2.79 24.29 -40.94
C LEU A 415 2.17 24.34 -39.53
N VAL A 416 2.33 23.25 -38.77
CA VAL A 416 2.02 23.24 -37.34
C VAL A 416 3.09 24.06 -36.65
N GLU A 417 2.70 25.25 -36.20
CA GLU A 417 3.49 26.17 -35.41
C GLU A 417 3.89 25.50 -34.08
N ARG A 418 5.10 24.94 -34.06
CA ARG A 418 5.76 24.38 -32.88
C ARG A 418 6.17 25.55 -31.98
N LYS A 419 5.27 25.98 -31.09
CA LYS A 419 5.67 26.84 -29.97
C LYS A 419 6.65 26.05 -29.11
N SER A 420 7.89 26.56 -29.12
CA SER A 420 8.98 26.19 -28.23
C SER A 420 8.45 26.06 -26.80
N MET A 421 8.44 24.83 -26.29
CA MET A 421 8.24 24.58 -24.87
C MET A 421 9.60 24.83 -24.23
N ASP A 422 9.74 26.00 -23.61
CA ASP A 422 10.94 26.38 -22.90
C ASP A 422 11.29 25.28 -21.90
N VAL A 423 12.53 24.81 -22.08
CA VAL A 423 13.22 23.82 -21.28
C VAL A 423 13.10 24.22 -19.81
N LEU A 424 12.35 23.42 -19.05
CA LEU A 424 12.39 23.42 -17.60
C LEU A 424 13.83 23.07 -17.20
N ASP A 425 14.56 24.11 -16.79
CA ASP A 425 15.89 24.03 -16.22
C ASP A 425 15.78 23.35 -14.84
N ILE A 426 15.67 22.02 -14.84
CA ILE A 426 15.71 21.21 -13.64
C ILE A 426 17.19 21.06 -13.26
N SER A 427 17.73 22.08 -12.61
CA SER A 427 18.97 21.98 -11.84
C SER A 427 18.69 21.17 -10.58
N PHE A 428 18.57 19.84 -10.73
CA PHE A 428 18.53 18.92 -9.59
C PHE A 428 19.96 18.58 -9.17
N LEU A 429 20.23 18.83 -7.89
CA LEU A 429 21.44 18.55 -7.12
C LEU A 429 22.29 17.39 -7.69
N GLN A 430 23.46 17.76 -8.20
CA GLN A 430 24.59 16.87 -8.46
C GLN A 430 25.12 16.36 -7.10
N SER A 431 24.44 15.37 -6.53
CA SER A 431 24.90 14.66 -5.34
C SER A 431 25.98 13.66 -5.75
N LYS A 432 27.22 14.02 -5.40
CA LYS A 432 28.41 13.18 -5.51
C LYS A 432 28.20 11.86 -4.76
N SER A 433 28.28 10.74 -5.49
CA SER A 433 28.77 9.44 -5.01
C SER A 433 28.10 8.81 -3.75
N HIS A 434 26.91 8.21 -3.91
CA HIS A 434 26.36 7.24 -2.94
C HIS A 434 25.77 5.96 -3.59
N GLY A 435 26.22 5.59 -4.79
CA GLY A 435 25.74 4.39 -5.51
C GLY A 435 26.10 3.04 -4.87
N GLN A 436 26.98 2.99 -3.85
CA GLN A 436 27.37 1.75 -3.17
C GLN A 436 26.53 1.41 -1.92
N GLU A 437 25.86 2.39 -1.29
CA GLU A 437 25.10 2.11 -0.06
C GLU A 437 23.71 1.49 -0.33
N ALA A 438 23.10 1.78 -1.49
CA ALA A 438 21.81 1.20 -1.87
C ALA A 438 21.90 -0.32 -2.12
N LEU A 439 22.99 -0.78 -2.76
CA LEU A 439 23.28 -2.21 -2.96
C LEU A 439 23.59 -2.92 -1.63
N GLN A 440 24.23 -2.23 -0.69
CA GLN A 440 24.56 -2.80 0.63
C GLN A 440 23.33 -2.90 1.55
N CYS A 441 22.34 -2.02 1.40
CA CYS A 441 21.07 -2.10 2.13
C CYS A 441 20.22 -3.28 1.65
N GLN A 442 20.19 -3.54 0.33
CA GLN A 442 19.43 -4.64 -0.27
C GLN A 442 20.02 -6.02 0.07
N SER A 443 21.35 -6.16 0.08
CA SER A 443 22.01 -7.40 0.52
C SER A 443 21.74 -7.71 2.00
N ARG A 444 21.71 -6.69 2.89
CA ARG A 444 21.42 -6.88 4.32
C ARG A 444 19.96 -7.25 4.59
N VAL A 445 19.01 -6.80 3.77
CA VAL A 445 17.59 -7.19 3.90
C VAL A 445 17.41 -8.66 3.48
N LEU A 446 18.08 -9.10 2.41
CA LEU A 446 18.05 -10.50 1.97
C LEU A 446 18.77 -11.45 2.95
N ASP A 447 19.91 -11.02 3.54
CA ASP A 447 20.63 -11.80 4.56
C ASP A 447 19.88 -11.92 5.89
N ASN A 448 19.07 -10.93 6.25
CA ASN A 448 18.24 -10.99 7.46
C ASN A 448 16.99 -11.85 7.28
N VAL A 449 16.48 -11.99 6.04
CA VAL A 449 15.36 -12.88 5.73
C VAL A 449 15.84 -14.34 5.69
N SER A 450 17.03 -14.62 5.14
CA SER A 450 17.60 -15.98 5.13
C SER A 450 18.05 -16.48 6.51
N LYS A 451 18.47 -15.59 7.43
CA LYS A 451 18.79 -15.94 8.82
C LYS A 451 17.58 -16.23 9.71
N LEU A 452 16.38 -15.75 9.36
CA LEU A 452 15.18 -15.98 10.16
C LEU A 452 14.55 -17.37 9.94
N ASP A 453 14.92 -18.09 8.88
CA ASP A 453 14.36 -19.40 8.52
C ASP A 453 15.24 -20.62 8.89
N ILE A 454 16.44 -20.43 9.46
CA ILE A 454 17.35 -21.55 9.80
C ILE A 454 17.43 -21.84 11.32
N GLU A 455 16.90 -20.98 12.20
CA GLU A 455 17.06 -21.13 13.66
C GLU A 455 15.79 -21.63 14.39
N LYS A 456 15.05 -22.57 13.79
CA LYS A 456 14.03 -23.35 14.51
C LYS A 456 14.09 -24.84 14.14
N GLY A 457 15.05 -25.53 14.73
CA GLY A 457 15.13 -26.98 14.68
C GLY A 457 15.94 -27.56 15.83
N VAL A 458 15.23 -28.30 16.70
CA VAL A 458 15.72 -29.32 17.65
C VAL A 458 16.25 -28.83 19.00
N GLY A 459 15.32 -28.76 19.96
CA GLY A 459 15.60 -28.80 21.39
C GLY A 459 14.47 -29.53 22.11
N ALA A 460 14.57 -30.85 22.22
CA ALA A 460 13.68 -31.65 23.05
C ALA A 460 13.95 -31.34 24.52
N SER A 461 12.92 -30.89 25.25
CA SER A 461 12.99 -30.78 26.70
C SER A 461 11.77 -31.42 27.33
N VAL A 462 12.04 -32.41 28.17
CA VAL A 462 11.12 -33.17 29.01
C VAL A 462 10.45 -32.21 29.98
N VAL A 463 9.14 -32.02 29.87
CA VAL A 463 8.35 -31.22 30.81
C VAL A 463 7.73 -32.13 31.85
N ASN A 464 8.19 -31.95 33.08
CA ASN A 464 7.68 -32.56 34.29
C ASN A 464 6.35 -31.88 34.68
N SER A 465 5.29 -32.67 34.78
CA SER A 465 3.97 -32.23 35.20
C SER A 465 3.90 -32.17 36.72
N ASN A 466 3.80 -30.97 37.32
CA ASN A 466 3.14 -30.72 38.61
C ASN A 466 3.20 -29.23 38.98
N THR A 467 2.17 -28.45 38.62
CA THR A 467 1.58 -27.35 39.42
C THR A 467 0.47 -26.67 38.61
N ALA A 468 -0.76 -27.11 38.81
CA ALA A 468 -1.95 -26.37 38.42
C ALA A 468 -2.33 -25.45 39.59
N ASN A 469 -2.00 -24.17 39.49
CA ASN A 469 -2.58 -23.12 40.32
C ASN A 469 -3.26 -22.09 39.42
N GLY A 470 -4.46 -21.68 39.84
CA GLY A 470 -5.46 -20.95 39.06
C GLY A 470 -4.90 -19.73 38.32
N ARG A 471 -5.04 -19.74 36.99
CA ARG A 471 -4.85 -18.56 36.16
C ARG A 471 -6.18 -17.81 36.10
N ASP A 472 -6.13 -16.57 36.60
CA ASP A 472 -7.19 -15.57 36.60
C ASP A 472 -7.84 -15.39 35.21
N PHE A 473 -9.14 -15.66 35.14
CA PHE A 473 -9.99 -15.46 33.96
C PHE A 473 -10.14 -13.99 33.55
N THR A 474 -9.70 -13.04 34.38
CA THR A 474 -9.84 -11.59 34.15
C THR A 474 -8.92 -11.04 33.06
N ASN A 475 -7.80 -11.70 32.74
CA ASN A 475 -6.91 -11.28 31.64
C ASN A 475 -7.46 -11.65 30.26
N LEU A 476 -8.32 -12.67 30.14
CA LEU A 476 -8.88 -13.09 28.85
C LEU A 476 -9.92 -12.07 28.33
N PHE A 477 -10.79 -11.57 29.23
CA PHE A 477 -11.83 -10.59 28.88
C PHE A 477 -11.27 -9.19 28.58
N ARG A 478 -10.12 -8.85 29.15
CA ARG A 478 -9.44 -7.58 28.87
C ARG A 478 -8.86 -7.56 27.46
N ASP A 479 -8.30 -8.68 27.01
CA ASP A 479 -7.79 -8.87 25.66
C ASP A 479 -8.90 -8.77 24.61
N ASP A 480 -10.12 -9.26 24.91
CA ASP A 480 -11.23 -9.27 23.96
C ASP A 480 -11.83 -7.88 23.68
N LYS A 481 -11.88 -6.99 24.68
CA LYS A 481 -12.41 -5.62 24.47
C LYS A 481 -11.44 -4.74 23.68
N GLU A 482 -10.15 -4.79 24.01
CA GLU A 482 -9.11 -4.05 23.26
C GLU A 482 -9.06 -4.55 21.82
N ARG A 483 -9.20 -5.87 21.62
CA ARG A 483 -9.31 -6.50 20.30
C ARG A 483 -10.58 -6.09 19.54
N GLN A 484 -11.72 -5.91 20.21
CA GLN A 484 -12.95 -5.40 19.59
C GLN A 484 -12.85 -3.95 19.12
N GLU A 485 -12.27 -3.05 19.93
CA GLU A 485 -12.06 -1.66 19.54
C GLU A 485 -11.01 -1.56 18.42
N GLU A 486 -9.96 -2.38 18.47
CA GLU A 486 -8.99 -2.53 17.39
C GLU A 486 -9.69 -3.01 16.11
N ASP A 487 -10.53 -4.05 16.20
CA ASP A 487 -11.24 -4.62 15.05
C ASP A 487 -12.29 -3.66 14.47
N ALA A 488 -12.97 -2.85 15.29
CA ALA A 488 -13.89 -1.82 14.84
C ALA A 488 -13.17 -0.71 14.07
N PHE A 489 -12.02 -0.26 14.59
CA PHE A 489 -11.13 0.67 13.90
C PHE A 489 -10.62 0.08 12.59
N TRP A 490 -10.23 -1.21 12.58
CA TRP A 490 -9.77 -1.90 11.38
C TRP A 490 -10.86 -2.13 10.33
N LYS A 491 -12.12 -2.28 10.72
CA LYS A 491 -13.22 -2.36 9.75
C LYS A 491 -13.43 -1.06 8.98
N GLN A 492 -12.95 0.06 9.52
CA GLN A 492 -13.01 1.37 8.88
C GLN A 492 -11.83 1.65 7.94
N ILE A 493 -10.61 1.17 8.27
CA ILE A 493 -9.40 1.31 7.43
C ILE A 493 -9.35 0.24 6.34
#